data_AF-A0A8T7GY94-F1
#
_entry.id   AF-A0A8T7GY94-F1
#
_cell.length_a   1.000
_cell.length_b   1.000
_cell.length_c   1.000
_cell.angle_alpha   90.00
_cell.angle_beta   90.00
_cell.angle_gamma   90.00
#
_symmetry.space_group_name_H-M   'P 1'
#
loop_
_entity.id
_entity.type
_entity.pdbx_description
1 polymer ?
#
loop_
_entity_poly.entity_id
_entity_poly.type
_entity_poly.pdbx_seq_one_letter_code
_entity_poly.pdbx_strand_id
1 'polypeptide(L)'
;MASGIINFITDLTVKITTAAWGLFLLTWSVGWLIRGAPIPVLRFKRVGQSLIEDAVWAAFGLAIGTSVFALIAYIAKLFGATPPKPP
;
A
#
# COMPACT_ATOMS: atom_id res chain seq x y z
N MET A 1 14.55 22.61 11.49
CA MET A 1 14.18 21.40 12.26
C MET A 1 12.92 20.72 11.73
N ALA A 2 11.81 21.44 11.51
CA ALA A 2 10.54 20.87 10.99
C ALA A 2 10.69 20.11 9.65
N SER A 3 11.52 20.60 8.73
CA SER A 3 11.78 19.96 7.43
C SER A 3 12.40 18.57 7.53
N GLY A 4 13.24 18.31 8.55
CA GLY A 4 13.87 16.99 8.75
C GLY A 4 12.85 15.92 9.13
N ILE A 5 11.89 16.26 10.00
CA ILE A 5 10.82 15.36 10.43
C ILE A 5 9.86 15.06 9.27
N ILE A 6 9.49 16.09 8.48
CA ILE A 6 8.62 15.92 7.31
C ILE A 6 9.26 14.98 6.28
N ASN A 7 10.56 15.15 6.00
CA ASN A 7 11.29 14.29 5.09
C ASN A 7 11.38 12.85 5.61
N PHE A 8 11.63 12.67 6.92
CA PHE A 8 11.67 11.35 7.54
C PHE A 8 10.32 10.62 7.43
N ILE A 9 9.22 11.30 7.76
CA ILE A 9 7.87 10.72 7.65
C ILE A 9 7.57 10.35 6.20
N THR A 10 7.88 11.23 5.25
CA THR A 10 7.63 10.98 3.82
C THR A 10 8.41 9.77 3.31
N ASP A 11 9.70 9.67 3.64
CA ASP A 11 10.55 8.53 3.27
C ASP A 11 10.04 7.22 3.89
N LEU A 12 9.66 7.26 5.17
CA LEU A 12 9.11 6.11 5.87
C LEU A 12 7.78 5.66 5.25
N THR A 13 6.89 6.60 4.93
CA THR A 13 5.62 6.31 4.24
C THR A 13 5.88 5.62 2.91
N VAL A 14 6.77 6.15 2.07
CA VAL A 14 7.09 5.55 0.77
C VAL A 14 7.65 4.14 0.93
N LYS A 15 8.57 3.92 1.88
CA LYS A 15 9.14 2.60 2.16
C LYS A 15 8.10 1.59 2.61
N ILE A 16 7.23 1.97 3.55
CA ILE A 16 6.17 1.09 4.06
C ILE A 16 5.16 0.76 2.96
N THR A 17 4.71 1.76 2.20
CA THR A 17 3.77 1.56 1.09
C THR A 17 4.37 0.65 0.02
N THR A 18 5.64 0.82 -0.32
CA THR A 18 6.33 -0.04 -1.29
C THR A 18 6.47 -1.47 -0.79
N ALA A 19 6.84 -1.65 0.48
CA ALA A 19 6.93 -2.97 1.10
C ALA A 19 5.56 -3.68 1.14
N ALA A 20 4.49 -2.94 1.44
CA ALA A 20 3.14 -3.48 1.45
C ALA A 20 2.67 -3.92 0.06
N TRP A 21 2.95 -3.14 -0.98
CA TRP A 21 2.70 -3.55 -2.37
C TRP A 21 3.51 -4.79 -2.76
N GLY A 22 4.77 -4.89 -2.33
CA GLY A 22 5.60 -6.08 -2.53
C GLY A 22 4.99 -7.33 -1.88
N LEU A 23 4.53 -7.21 -0.63
CA LEU A 23 3.90 -8.32 0.10
C LEU A 23 2.58 -8.75 -0.55
N PHE A 24 1.78 -7.80 -1.03
CA PHE A 24 0.59 -8.08 -1.83
C PHE A 24 0.93 -8.91 -3.06
N LEU A 25 1.88 -8.46 -3.88
CA LEU A 25 2.26 -9.15 -5.12
C LEU A 25 2.79 -10.55 -4.85
N LEU A 26 3.57 -10.72 -3.78
CA LEU A 26 4.07 -12.03 -3.36
C LEU A 26 2.91 -12.96 -2.99
N THR A 27 2.00 -12.49 -2.13
CA THR A 27 0.86 -13.30 -1.66
C THR A 27 -0.08 -13.66 -2.82
N TRP A 28 -0.36 -12.69 -3.70
CA TRP A 28 -1.18 -12.88 -4.88
C TRP A 28 -0.56 -13.89 -5.86
N SER A 29 0.74 -13.77 -6.14
CA SER A 29 1.47 -14.70 -7.01
C SER A 29 1.48 -16.12 -6.43
N VAL A 30 1.72 -16.26 -5.12
CA VAL A 30 1.69 -17.56 -4.43
C VAL A 30 0.29 -18.17 -4.47
N GLY A 31 -0.75 -17.38 -4.24
CA GLY A 31 -2.14 -17.84 -4.32
C GLY A 31 -2.49 -18.40 -5.72
N TRP A 32 -2.07 -17.72 -6.78
CA TRP A 32 -2.20 -18.22 -8.16
C TRP A 32 -1.39 -19.47 -8.42
N LEU A 33 -0.15 -19.54 -7.91
CA LEU A 33 0.71 -20.71 -8.06
C LEU A 33 0.08 -21.97 -7.43
N ILE A 34 -0.50 -21.83 -6.23
CA ILE A 34 -1.19 -22.93 -5.54
C ILE A 34 -2.48 -23.31 -6.28
N ARG A 35 -3.29 -22.33 -6.70
CA ARG A 35 -4.58 -22.58 -7.36
C ARG A 35 -4.42 -23.15 -8.78
N GLY A 36 -3.41 -22.65 -9.50
CA GLY A 36 -3.11 -22.99 -10.90
C GLY A 36 -2.34 -24.29 -11.06
N ALA A 37 -1.77 -24.84 -9.98
CA ALA A 37 -1.07 -26.12 -10.04
C ALA A 37 -2.04 -27.27 -10.41
N PRO A 38 -1.61 -28.21 -11.28
CA PRO A 38 -2.42 -29.38 -11.68
C PRO A 38 -2.43 -30.46 -10.57
N ILE A 39 -2.74 -30.07 -9.34
CA ILE A 39 -2.76 -30.95 -8.16
C ILE A 39 -4.20 -31.36 -7.87
N PRO A 40 -4.51 -32.67 -7.80
CA PRO A 40 -5.87 -33.19 -7.58
C PRO A 40 -6.30 -33.15 -6.11
N VAL A 41 -5.97 -32.06 -5.39
CA VAL A 41 -6.31 -31.89 -3.97
C VAL A 41 -7.11 -30.59 -3.82
N LEU A 42 -8.42 -30.73 -3.59
CA LEU A 42 -9.33 -29.58 -3.48
C LEU A 42 -8.94 -28.61 -2.34
N ARG A 43 -8.36 -29.11 -1.25
CA ARG A 43 -7.97 -28.28 -0.10
C ARG A 43 -6.94 -27.22 -0.50
N PHE A 44 -5.93 -27.57 -1.30
CA PHE A 44 -4.93 -26.60 -1.76
C PHE A 44 -5.53 -25.55 -2.69
N LYS A 45 -6.44 -25.94 -3.58
CA LYS A 45 -7.14 -24.98 -4.45
C LYS A 45 -7.95 -23.95 -3.65
N ARG A 46 -8.59 -24.36 -2.55
CA ARG A 46 -9.31 -23.45 -1.64
C ARG A 46 -8.36 -22.50 -0.91
N VAL A 47 -7.22 -22.99 -0.43
CA VAL A 47 -6.20 -22.14 0.22
C VAL A 47 -5.66 -21.11 -0.76
N GLY A 48 -5.32 -21.52 -1.99
CA GLY A 48 -4.88 -20.59 -3.03
C GLY A 48 -5.92 -19.51 -3.35
N GLN A 49 -7.21 -19.88 -3.40
CA GLN A 49 -8.30 -18.92 -3.60
C GLN A 49 -8.45 -17.95 -2.42
N SER A 50 -8.40 -18.42 -1.17
CA SER A 50 -8.44 -17.56 0.02
C SER A 50 -7.28 -16.56 0.04
N LEU A 51 -6.07 -17.01 -0.30
CA LEU A 51 -4.90 -16.12 -0.38
C LEU A 51 -5.06 -15.03 -1.44
N ILE A 52 -5.63 -15.36 -2.60
CA ILE A 52 -5.90 -14.38 -3.66
C ILE A 52 -6.94 -13.37 -3.17
N GLU A 53 -8.02 -13.83 -2.54
CA GLU A 53 -9.09 -12.97 -2.03
C GLU A 53 -8.57 -12.00 -0.95
N ASP A 54 -7.85 -12.52 0.04
CA ASP A 54 -7.25 -11.73 1.12
C ASP A 54 -6.25 -10.71 0.56
N ALA A 55 -5.43 -11.11 -0.43
CA ALA A 55 -4.49 -10.22 -1.09
C ALA A 55 -5.21 -9.07 -1.83
N VAL A 56 -6.31 -9.34 -2.53
CA VAL A 56 -7.09 -8.31 -3.23
C VAL A 56 -7.70 -7.32 -2.24
N TRP A 57 -8.26 -7.80 -1.13
CA TRP A 57 -8.76 -6.94 -0.06
C TRP A 57 -7.66 -6.08 0.56
N ALA A 58 -6.48 -6.66 0.79
CA ALA A 58 -5.32 -5.93 1.30
C ALA A 58 -4.87 -4.82 0.32
N ALA A 59 -4.76 -5.12 -0.97
CA ALA A 59 -4.40 -4.13 -1.99
C ALA A 59 -5.45 -3.02 -2.12
N PHE A 60 -6.74 -3.37 -2.03
CA PHE A 60 -7.82 -2.40 -2.03
C PHE A 60 -7.73 -1.45 -0.83
N GLY A 61 -7.53 -1.99 0.38
CA GLY A 61 -7.32 -1.20 1.58
C GLY A 61 -6.07 -0.31 1.48
N LEU A 62 -4.99 -0.82 0.92
CA LEU A 62 -3.74 -0.08 0.69
C LEU A 62 -3.98 1.10 -0.28
N ALA A 63 -4.67 0.86 -1.39
CA ALA A 63 -4.98 1.90 -2.37
C ALA A 63 -5.87 3.00 -1.78
N ILE A 64 -6.90 2.64 -1.02
CA ILE A 64 -7.76 3.62 -0.34
C ILE A 64 -6.96 4.38 0.72
N GLY A 65 -6.21 3.68 1.56
CA GLY A 65 -5.43 4.29 2.65
C GLY A 65 -4.42 5.30 2.11
N THR A 66 -3.70 4.96 1.04
CA THR A 66 -2.74 5.87 0.39
C THR A 66 -3.44 7.07 -0.27
N SER A 67 -4.60 6.86 -0.89
CA SER A 67 -5.39 7.94 -1.49
C SER A 67 -5.90 8.94 -0.44
N VAL A 68 -6.47 8.45 0.65
CA VAL A 68 -6.97 9.29 1.76
C VAL A 68 -5.81 10.06 2.41
N PHE A 69 -4.69 9.39 2.65
CA PHE A 69 -3.50 10.06 3.21
C PHE A 69 -2.97 11.16 2.27
N ALA A 70 -2.90 10.89 0.96
CA ALA A 70 -2.48 11.87 -0.02
C ALA A 70 -3.41 13.10 -0.05
N LEU A 71 -4.73 12.89 0.06
CA LEU A 71 -5.71 13.97 0.14
C LEU A 71 -5.49 14.83 1.39
N ILE A 72 -5.31 14.22 2.57
CA ILE A 72 -5.04 14.95 3.82
C ILE A 72 -3.74 15.75 3.70
N ALA A 73 -2.67 15.14 3.18
CA ALA A 73 -1.39 15.79 2.98
C ALA A 73 -1.48 16.98 2.00
N TYR A 74 -2.30 16.85 0.95
CA TYR A 74 -2.57 17.94 0.01
C TYR A 74 -3.28 19.11 0.69
N ILE A 75 -4.34 18.84 1.45
CA ILE A 75 -5.11 19.86 2.18
C ILE A 75 -4.20 20.57 3.20
N ALA A 76 -3.38 19.83 3.95
CA ALA A 76 -2.44 20.41 4.92
C ALA A 76 -1.45 21.39 4.27
N LYS A 77 -0.98 21.10 3.05
CA LYS A 77 -0.09 22.01 2.30
C LYS A 77 -0.76 23.34 1.93
N LEU A 78 -2.06 23.31 1.60
CA LEU A 78 -2.80 24.53 1.26
C LEU A 78 -2.87 25.51 2.43
N PHE A 79 -3.07 25.01 3.65
CA PHE A 79 -3.15 25.84 4.86
C PHE A 79 -1.78 26.23 5.44
N GLY A 80 -0.71 25.51 5.09
CA GLY A 80 0.65 25.77 5.57
C GLY A 80 1.48 26.77 4.75
N ALA A 81 0.93 27.31 3.65
CA ALA A 81 1.65 28.27 2.80
C ALA A 81 1.78 29.64 3.49
N THR A 82 2.96 29.97 4.00
CA THR A 82 3.25 31.34 4.42
C THR A 82 3.43 32.23 3.19
N PRO A 83 2.81 33.43 3.14
CA PRO A 83 2.97 34.33 1.99
C PRO A 83 4.44 34.67 1.76
N PRO A 84 4.87 34.84 0.49
CA PRO A 84 6.26 35.16 0.17
C PRO A 84 6.67 36.45 0.89
N LYS A 85 7.83 36.43 1.54
CA LYS A 85 8.40 37.61 2.20
C LYS A 85 8.59 38.72 1.14
N PRO A 86 8.07 39.95 1.36
CA PRO A 86 8.27 41.06 0.43
C PRO A 86 9.77 41.34 0.19
N PRO A 87 10.15 41.82 -1.02
CA PRO A 87 11.53 42.15 -1.35
C PRO A 87 12.12 43.24 -0.44
#